data_AF-A0A2S9HR42-F1
#
_entry.id   AF-A0A2S9HR42-F1
#
_cell.length_a   1.000
_cell.length_b   1.000
_cell.length_c   1.000
_cell.angle_alpha   90.00
_cell.angle_beta   90.00
_cell.angle_gamma   90.00
#
_symmetry.space_group_name_H-M   'P 1'
#
loop_
_entity.id
_entity.type
_entity.pdbx_description
1 polymer ?
#
loop_
_entity_poly.entity_id
_entity_poly.type
_entity_poly.pdbx_seq_one_letter_code
_entity_poly.pdbx_strand_id
1 'polypeptide(L)'
;MKKQWRLLSFVSLLALLLGGCGKAFQSTLIPQGEVAKMQYDLLLLASAIMVGVVLVVTIIFLYVIVRFRQKKGEEDYIPEQVEGNHKLEIIWTVIPIILLLILAVPTVTYTFKLADVSAMEKKNIDKDTIVVDVTANLYWWEFSYKSEKIVTSQDLVIPTGKKVYLNLKGADIKHSFWVPSLAGKMDTNTDNVNKMWLKADKSGTYNGFCTEFCGPSHSLMQFKVKALDESEYKKWLADMKKIDGKKEVASTKAQEGQEIFNKSCIGCHAVGSNDSRPPSARIAPNLANFADRDMVAGIAENNEENLKKWLKDPENMKPGNKMTGKYGNLTDDQINALNAYLQTLKIEK
;
A
#
# COMPACT_ATOMS: atom_id res chain seq x y z
N MET A 1 -0.68 -35.70 -38.06
CA MET A 1 -1.85 -34.86 -37.75
C MET A 1 -2.31 -34.91 -36.29
N LYS A 2 -2.71 -36.06 -35.70
CA LYS A 2 -3.20 -36.13 -34.29
C LYS A 2 -2.24 -35.60 -33.20
N LYS A 3 -0.91 -35.70 -33.39
CA LYS A 3 0.11 -35.19 -32.44
C LYS A 3 0.21 -33.66 -32.42
N GLN A 4 0.01 -33.00 -33.56
CA GLN A 4 0.07 -31.53 -33.67
C GLN A 4 -1.14 -30.86 -33.02
N TRP A 5 -2.33 -31.50 -33.12
CA TRP A 5 -3.54 -31.02 -32.46
C TRP A 5 -3.46 -31.05 -30.93
N ARG A 6 -2.85 -32.10 -30.34
CA ARG A 6 -2.65 -32.18 -28.89
C ARG A 6 -1.70 -31.11 -28.36
N LEU A 7 -0.64 -30.81 -29.12
CA LEU A 7 0.32 -29.75 -28.78
C LEU A 7 -0.35 -28.37 -28.85
N LEU A 8 -1.13 -28.11 -29.91
CA LEU A 8 -1.92 -26.89 -30.06
C LEU A 8 -2.92 -26.71 -28.90
N SER A 9 -3.66 -27.77 -28.54
CA SER A 9 -4.60 -27.70 -27.41
C SER A 9 -3.90 -27.39 -26.08
N PHE A 10 -2.73 -27.97 -25.84
CA PHE A 10 -1.97 -27.73 -24.62
C PHE A 10 -1.39 -26.31 -24.55
N VAL A 11 -0.85 -25.81 -25.68
CA VAL A 11 -0.33 -24.44 -25.78
C VAL A 11 -1.47 -23.41 -25.66
N SER A 12 -2.63 -23.66 -26.27
CA SER A 12 -3.80 -22.80 -26.13
C SER A 12 -4.35 -22.79 -24.70
N LEU A 13 -4.39 -23.93 -24.02
CA LEU A 13 -4.82 -24.01 -22.61
C LEU A 13 -3.84 -23.25 -21.70
N LEU A 14 -2.53 -23.40 -21.95
CA LEU A 14 -1.49 -22.67 -21.22
C LEU A 14 -1.57 -21.16 -21.48
N ALA A 15 -1.82 -20.73 -22.72
CA ALA A 15 -2.02 -19.32 -23.06
C ALA A 15 -3.29 -18.74 -22.41
N LEU A 16 -4.38 -19.52 -22.31
CA LEU A 16 -5.59 -19.16 -21.57
C LEU A 16 -5.34 -19.04 -20.07
N LEU A 17 -4.54 -19.94 -19.48
CA LEU A 17 -4.16 -19.90 -18.06
C LEU A 17 -3.21 -18.73 -17.74
N LEU A 18 -2.38 -18.31 -18.71
CA LEU A 18 -1.47 -17.17 -18.58
C LEU A 18 -2.14 -15.83 -18.93
N GLY A 19 -3.31 -15.86 -19.58
CA GLY A 19 -4.12 -14.70 -19.94
C GLY A 19 -4.89 -14.11 -18.76
N GLY A 20 -4.21 -13.75 -17.68
CA GLY A 20 -4.81 -13.03 -16.57
C GLY A 20 -5.13 -11.58 -16.97
N CYS A 21 -6.39 -11.28 -17.29
CA CYS A 21 -6.87 -9.90 -17.38
C CYS A 21 -6.91 -9.27 -15.97
N GLY A 22 -5.76 -8.77 -15.51
CA GLY A 22 -5.72 -7.91 -14.33
C GLY A 22 -6.23 -6.51 -14.69
N LYS A 23 -7.11 -5.95 -13.87
CA LYS A 23 -7.30 -4.49 -13.86
C LYS A 23 -5.93 -3.84 -13.67
N ALA A 24 -5.67 -2.70 -14.32
CA ALA A 24 -4.39 -1.96 -14.28
C ALA A 24 -4.10 -1.33 -12.90
N PHE A 25 -4.35 -2.06 -11.82
CA PHE A 25 -4.05 -1.62 -10.49
C PHE A 25 -2.56 -1.79 -10.23
N GLN A 26 -2.07 -0.83 -9.46
CA GLN A 26 -0.70 -0.68 -9.01
C GLN A 26 -0.10 -2.01 -8.55
N SER A 27 0.96 -2.41 -9.26
CA SER A 27 1.61 -3.71 -9.12
C SER A 27 3.05 -3.49 -8.66
N THR A 28 3.56 -4.45 -7.88
CA THR A 28 4.99 -4.53 -7.54
C THR A 28 5.87 -4.76 -8.77
N LEU A 29 5.27 -5.24 -9.87
CA LEU A 29 5.96 -5.46 -11.16
C LEU A 29 6.00 -4.21 -12.05
N ILE A 30 5.35 -3.11 -11.63
CA ILE A 30 5.38 -1.82 -12.33
C ILE A 30 5.81 -0.75 -11.30
N PRO A 31 7.12 -0.70 -10.96
CA PRO A 31 7.63 0.27 -10.00
C PRO A 31 7.51 1.70 -10.56
N GLN A 32 7.09 2.64 -9.71
CA GLN A 32 6.89 4.06 -9.99
C GLN A 32 7.59 4.94 -8.95
N GLY A 33 8.54 4.35 -8.22
CA GLY A 33 9.33 5.00 -7.18
C GLY A 33 10.67 4.30 -7.00
N GLU A 34 11.64 5.04 -6.47
CA GLU A 34 13.03 4.56 -6.29
C GLU A 34 13.10 3.25 -5.47
N VAL A 35 12.37 3.17 -4.35
CA VAL A 35 12.38 1.98 -3.47
C VAL A 35 11.81 0.76 -4.20
N ALA A 36 10.62 0.89 -4.80
CA ALA A 36 10.02 -0.19 -5.57
C ALA A 36 10.90 -0.62 -6.75
N LYS A 37 11.59 0.32 -7.42
CA LYS A 37 12.50 -0.02 -8.53
C LYS A 37 13.69 -0.86 -8.07
N MET A 38 14.32 -0.49 -6.94
CA MET A 38 15.40 -1.29 -6.35
C MET A 38 14.94 -2.71 -5.99
N GLN A 39 13.74 -2.83 -5.41
CA GLN A 39 13.15 -4.12 -5.06
C GLN A 39 12.81 -4.96 -6.30
N TYR A 40 12.29 -4.33 -7.35
CA TYR A 40 12.00 -4.98 -8.63
C TYR A 40 13.28 -5.48 -9.33
N ASP A 41 14.36 -4.70 -9.31
CA ASP A 41 15.64 -5.13 -9.89
C ASP A 41 16.22 -6.34 -9.15
N LEU A 42 16.10 -6.36 -7.81
CA LEU A 42 16.50 -7.50 -7.00
C LEU A 42 15.61 -8.73 -7.27
N LEU A 43 14.30 -8.53 -7.43
CA LEU A 43 13.36 -9.58 -7.82
C LEU A 43 13.73 -10.18 -9.18
N LEU A 44 14.06 -9.36 -10.18
CA LEU A 44 14.48 -9.83 -11.49
C LEU A 44 15.79 -10.62 -11.43
N LEU A 45 16.77 -10.12 -10.67
CA LEU A 45 18.04 -10.83 -10.46
C LEU A 45 17.82 -12.19 -9.81
N ALA A 46 17.07 -12.24 -8.70
CA ALA A 46 16.76 -13.48 -7.99
C ALA A 46 15.98 -14.46 -8.88
N SER A 47 15.00 -13.96 -9.63
CA SER A 47 14.20 -14.76 -10.56
C SER A 47 15.05 -15.32 -11.70
N ALA A 48 15.96 -14.53 -12.27
CA ALA A 48 16.86 -14.98 -13.33
C ALA A 48 17.79 -16.10 -12.87
N ILE A 49 18.38 -15.97 -11.67
CA ILE A 49 19.21 -17.02 -11.06
C ILE A 49 18.37 -18.29 -10.83
N MET A 50 17.20 -18.15 -10.20
CA MET A 50 16.32 -19.29 -9.90
C MET A 50 15.90 -20.02 -11.18
N VAL A 51 15.42 -19.30 -12.18
CA VAL A 51 15.02 -19.87 -13.48
C VAL A 51 16.21 -20.56 -14.16
N GLY A 52 17.39 -19.95 -14.14
CA GLY A 52 18.59 -20.55 -14.70
C GLY A 52 18.96 -21.88 -14.04
N VAL A 53 18.96 -21.94 -12.70
CA VAL A 53 19.24 -23.17 -11.94
C VAL A 53 18.18 -24.24 -12.23
N VAL A 54 16.89 -23.88 -12.17
CA VAL A 54 15.79 -24.81 -12.45
C VAL A 54 15.88 -25.35 -13.86
N LEU A 55 16.20 -24.52 -14.86
CA LEU A 55 16.38 -24.95 -16.24
C LEU A 55 17.51 -25.97 -16.37
N VAL A 56 18.68 -25.68 -15.80
CA VAL A 56 19.85 -26.58 -15.87
C VAL A 56 19.54 -27.93 -15.22
N VAL A 57 19.00 -27.91 -13.99
CA VAL A 57 18.63 -29.14 -13.26
C VAL A 57 17.57 -29.93 -14.03
N THR A 58 16.57 -29.25 -14.57
CA THR A 58 15.49 -29.89 -15.34
C THR A 58 16.03 -30.51 -16.63
N ILE A 59 16.94 -29.83 -17.35
CA ILE A 59 17.55 -30.38 -18.57
C ILE A 59 18.38 -31.62 -18.26
N ILE A 60 19.22 -31.58 -17.21
CA ILE A 60 20.01 -32.74 -16.78
C ILE A 60 19.10 -33.90 -16.39
N PHE A 61 18.06 -33.62 -15.61
CA PHE A 61 17.10 -34.64 -15.16
C PHE A 61 16.36 -35.29 -16.34
N LEU A 62 15.85 -34.48 -17.29
CA LEU A 62 15.20 -34.98 -18.50
C LEU A 62 16.17 -35.76 -19.39
N TYR A 63 17.41 -35.29 -19.53
CA TYR A 63 18.47 -36.01 -20.24
C TYR A 63 18.71 -37.38 -19.61
N VAL A 64 18.86 -37.45 -18.28
CA VAL A 64 19.10 -38.70 -17.56
C VAL A 64 17.94 -39.67 -17.77
N ILE A 65 16.70 -39.20 -17.60
CA ILE A 65 15.49 -40.01 -17.83
C ILE A 65 15.45 -40.53 -19.26
N VAL A 66 15.72 -39.71 -20.27
CA VAL A 66 15.60 -40.14 -21.68
C VAL A 66 16.75 -41.06 -22.08
N ARG A 67 17.97 -40.75 -21.65
CA ARG A 67 19.20 -41.43 -22.09
C ARG A 67 19.45 -42.74 -21.36
N PHE A 68 19.12 -42.82 -20.07
CA PHE A 68 19.38 -43.97 -19.20
C PHE A 68 18.10 -44.73 -18.82
N ARG A 69 16.99 -44.51 -19.53
CA ARG A 69 15.79 -45.35 -19.39
C ARG A 69 16.11 -46.79 -19.78
N GLN A 70 15.80 -47.74 -18.90
CA GLN A 70 15.86 -49.16 -19.21
C GLN A 70 14.99 -49.50 -20.43
N LYS A 71 15.57 -50.21 -21.40
CA LYS A 71 14.85 -50.67 -22.60
C LYS A 71 14.35 -52.09 -22.39
N LYS A 72 13.29 -52.45 -23.13
CA LYS A 72 12.79 -53.82 -23.18
C LYS A 72 13.88 -54.74 -23.73
N GLY A 73 14.20 -55.81 -23.00
CA GLY A 73 15.25 -56.77 -23.36
C GLY A 73 16.64 -56.50 -22.74
N GLU A 74 16.80 -55.42 -21.97
CA GLU A 74 18.02 -55.10 -21.19
C GLU A 74 17.75 -55.23 -19.69
N GLU A 75 16.95 -56.22 -19.30
CA GLU A 75 16.49 -56.41 -17.91
C GLU A 75 17.64 -56.89 -17.00
N ASP A 76 18.54 -57.72 -17.53
CA ASP A 76 19.71 -58.25 -16.81
C ASP A 76 20.99 -57.40 -17.00
N TYR A 77 20.89 -56.24 -17.65
CA TYR A 77 22.04 -55.36 -17.87
C TYR A 77 22.36 -54.54 -16.61
N ILE A 78 23.55 -54.77 -16.04
CA ILE A 78 24.06 -53.99 -14.90
C ILE A 78 24.90 -52.82 -15.45
N PRO A 79 24.56 -51.54 -15.14
CA PRO A 79 25.33 -50.39 -15.58
C PRO A 79 26.69 -50.29 -14.86
N GLU A 80 27.59 -49.46 -15.37
CA GLU A 80 28.87 -49.18 -14.73
C GLU A 80 28.67 -48.64 -13.30
N GLN A 81 29.33 -49.27 -12.33
CA GLN A 81 29.22 -48.92 -10.91
C GLN A 81 30.19 -47.77 -10.60
N VAL A 82 29.69 -46.55 -10.72
CA VAL A 82 30.42 -45.32 -10.37
C VAL A 82 29.93 -44.77 -9.04
N GLU A 83 30.83 -44.66 -8.06
CA GLU A 83 30.49 -44.21 -6.71
C GLU A 83 30.47 -42.68 -6.55
N GLY A 84 31.13 -41.93 -7.44
CA GLY A 84 31.14 -40.48 -7.38
C GLY A 84 32.17 -39.81 -8.29
N ASN A 85 32.22 -38.49 -8.22
CA ASN A 85 33.22 -37.69 -8.93
C ASN A 85 33.53 -36.42 -8.14
N HIS A 86 34.69 -36.41 -7.50
CA HIS A 86 35.10 -35.30 -6.64
C HIS A 86 35.19 -33.95 -7.38
N LYS A 87 35.49 -33.95 -8.68
CA LYS A 87 35.50 -32.72 -9.47
C LYS A 87 34.08 -32.16 -9.67
N LEU A 88 33.10 -33.02 -9.92
CA LEU A 88 31.69 -32.60 -10.02
C LEU A 88 31.17 -32.12 -8.66
N GLU A 89 31.58 -32.78 -7.58
CA GLU A 89 31.26 -32.38 -6.21
C GLU A 89 31.69 -30.96 -5.89
N ILE A 90 32.93 -30.61 -6.25
CA ILE A 90 33.45 -29.26 -6.06
C ILE A 90 32.66 -28.26 -6.92
N ILE A 91 32.42 -28.58 -8.19
CA ILE A 91 31.74 -27.68 -9.13
C ILE A 91 30.32 -27.34 -8.64
N TRP A 92 29.50 -28.35 -8.31
CA TRP A 92 28.12 -28.10 -7.88
C TRP A 92 28.02 -27.50 -6.47
N THR A 93 29.11 -27.46 -5.71
CA THR A 93 29.17 -26.79 -4.40
C THR A 93 29.58 -25.34 -4.56
N VAL A 94 30.60 -25.08 -5.37
CA VAL A 94 31.13 -23.73 -5.62
C VAL A 94 30.14 -22.86 -6.40
N ILE A 95 29.45 -23.42 -7.40
CA ILE A 95 28.49 -22.65 -8.22
C ILE A 95 27.38 -22.02 -7.37
N PRO A 96 26.63 -22.77 -6.53
CA PRO A 96 25.61 -22.18 -5.65
C PRO A 96 26.16 -21.13 -4.70
N ILE A 97 27.37 -21.31 -4.14
CA ILE A 97 28.00 -20.32 -3.27
C ILE A 97 28.22 -19.00 -4.03
N ILE A 98 28.76 -19.06 -5.24
CA ILE A 98 28.97 -17.87 -6.08
C ILE A 98 27.63 -17.21 -6.42
N LEU A 99 26.60 -17.98 -6.81
CA LEU A 99 25.27 -17.44 -7.11
C LEU A 99 24.64 -16.75 -5.90
N LEU A 100 24.80 -17.33 -4.70
CA LEU A 100 24.34 -16.71 -3.46
C LEU A 100 25.09 -15.42 -3.15
N LEU A 101 26.41 -15.36 -3.37
CA LEU A 101 27.18 -14.12 -3.18
C LEU A 101 26.72 -13.01 -4.13
N ILE A 102 26.45 -13.34 -5.40
CA ILE A 102 25.92 -12.39 -6.39
C ILE A 102 24.58 -11.80 -5.94
N LEU A 103 23.71 -12.60 -5.31
CA LEU A 103 22.44 -12.12 -4.77
C LEU A 103 22.60 -11.37 -3.43
N ALA A 104 23.51 -11.83 -2.57
CA ALA A 104 23.68 -11.32 -1.22
C ALA A 104 24.20 -9.89 -1.20
N VAL A 105 25.17 -9.55 -2.05
CA VAL A 105 25.76 -8.20 -2.11
C VAL A 105 24.70 -7.11 -2.34
N PRO A 106 23.92 -7.11 -3.45
CA PRO A 106 22.89 -6.11 -3.67
C PRO A 106 21.79 -6.16 -2.62
N THR A 107 21.43 -7.36 -2.12
CA THR A 107 20.44 -7.50 -1.02
C THR A 107 20.87 -6.70 0.20
N VAL A 108 22.08 -6.93 0.70
CA VAL A 108 22.60 -6.24 1.89
C VAL A 108 22.74 -4.73 1.64
N THR A 109 23.31 -4.33 0.48
CA THR A 109 23.45 -2.91 0.13
C THR A 109 22.10 -2.20 0.07
N TYR A 110 21.09 -2.82 -0.55
CA TYR A 110 19.76 -2.25 -0.64
C TYR A 110 19.08 -2.20 0.72
N THR A 111 19.23 -3.24 1.56
CA THR A 111 18.70 -3.22 2.94
C THR A 111 19.22 -2.01 3.71
N PHE A 112 20.53 -1.74 3.71
CA PHE A 112 21.08 -0.56 4.40
C PHE A 112 20.63 0.76 3.77
N LYS A 113 20.60 0.86 2.44
CA LYS A 113 20.13 2.07 1.74
C LYS A 113 18.65 2.37 2.01
N LEU A 114 17.81 1.35 2.09
CA LEU A 114 16.37 1.51 2.38
C LEU A 114 16.12 1.79 3.87
N ALA A 115 16.97 1.30 4.76
CA ALA A 115 16.93 1.61 6.18
C ALA A 115 17.49 3.00 6.54
N ASP A 116 18.21 3.66 5.62
CA ASP A 116 18.76 4.99 5.85
C ASP A 116 17.65 6.06 5.91
N VAL A 117 17.33 6.43 7.15
CA VAL A 117 16.39 7.50 7.51
C VAL A 117 17.09 8.62 8.28
N SER A 118 18.43 8.69 8.17
CA SER A 118 19.27 9.64 8.93
C SER A 118 18.87 11.10 8.74
N ALA A 119 18.29 11.45 7.58
CA ALA A 119 17.75 12.79 7.32
C ALA A 119 16.68 13.24 8.32
N MET A 120 15.89 12.31 8.88
CA MET A 120 14.89 12.60 9.91
C MET A 120 15.48 12.76 11.32
N GLU A 121 16.71 12.30 11.54
CA GLU A 121 17.33 12.22 12.86
C GLU A 121 18.30 13.38 13.13
N LYS A 122 18.54 14.21 12.11
CA LYS A 122 19.34 15.44 12.27
C LYS A 122 18.68 16.36 13.30
N LYS A 123 19.50 16.90 14.21
CA LYS A 123 19.05 17.89 15.23
C LYS A 123 18.35 19.10 14.59
N ASN A 124 18.84 19.53 13.44
CA ASN A 124 18.20 20.52 12.59
C ASN A 124 17.82 19.82 11.28
N ILE A 125 16.56 19.39 11.17
CA ILE A 125 16.03 18.80 9.94
C ILE A 125 16.04 19.87 8.85
N ASP A 126 16.57 19.51 7.68
CA ASP A 126 16.64 20.42 6.53
C ASP A 126 15.22 20.83 6.11
N LYS A 127 15.02 22.10 5.74
CA LYS A 127 13.67 22.65 5.44
C LYS A 127 12.95 21.95 4.27
N ASP A 128 13.70 21.26 3.42
CA ASP A 128 13.21 20.49 2.28
C ASP A 128 12.91 19.02 2.63
N THR A 129 13.29 18.55 3.82
CA THR A 129 13.01 17.20 4.29
C THR A 129 11.55 17.09 4.70
N ILE A 130 10.80 16.24 3.99
CA ILE A 130 9.38 16.04 4.23
C ILE A 130 9.22 14.83 5.15
N VAL A 131 8.69 15.07 6.34
CA VAL A 131 8.40 14.03 7.33
C VAL A 131 6.91 14.00 7.59
N VAL A 132 6.29 12.84 7.42
CA VAL A 132 4.87 12.61 7.70
C VAL A 132 4.73 11.56 8.77
N ASP A 133 3.98 11.87 9.81
CA ASP A 133 3.58 10.89 10.81
C ASP A 133 2.34 10.16 10.32
N VAL A 134 2.46 8.85 10.19
CA VAL A 134 1.39 7.94 9.77
C VAL A 134 0.90 7.18 11.00
N THR A 135 -0.38 7.35 11.31
CA THR A 135 -1.03 6.62 12.40
C THR A 135 -2.09 5.68 11.83
N ALA A 136 -1.92 4.38 12.09
CA ALA A 136 -2.87 3.35 11.70
C ALA A 136 -3.90 3.14 12.83
N ASN A 137 -5.19 3.18 12.48
CA ASN A 137 -6.32 2.97 13.38
C ASN A 137 -7.23 1.89 12.83
N LEU A 138 -8.05 1.24 13.64
CA LEU A 138 -9.12 0.33 13.22
C LEU A 138 -10.30 1.14 12.64
N TYR A 139 -10.54 1.21 11.33
CA TYR A 139 -9.78 0.65 10.20
C TYR A 139 -9.52 1.77 9.18
N TRP A 140 -8.70 2.75 9.53
CA TRP A 140 -8.45 3.96 8.76
C TRP A 140 -7.04 4.50 9.02
N TRP A 141 -6.58 5.37 8.13
CA TRP A 141 -5.22 5.93 8.15
C TRP A 141 -5.25 7.44 8.39
N GLU A 142 -4.39 7.89 9.29
CA GLU A 142 -4.13 9.30 9.56
C GLU A 142 -2.75 9.70 9.05
N PHE A 143 -2.66 10.89 8.44
CA PHE A 143 -1.40 11.48 7.98
C PHE A 143 -1.24 12.87 8.56
N SER A 144 -0.19 13.07 9.37
CA SER A 144 0.08 14.32 10.08
C SER A 144 1.38 14.95 9.61
N TYR A 145 1.26 16.17 9.08
CA TYR A 145 2.34 17.04 8.60
C TYR A 145 2.64 18.06 9.70
N LYS A 146 3.51 17.68 10.65
CA LYS A 146 3.73 18.44 11.89
C LYS A 146 4.22 19.86 11.65
N SER A 147 5.18 20.06 10.74
CA SER A 147 5.73 21.37 10.39
C SER A 147 4.67 22.31 9.81
N GLU A 148 3.74 21.76 9.05
CA GLU A 148 2.68 22.49 8.37
C GLU A 148 1.41 22.61 9.21
N LYS A 149 1.32 21.89 10.33
CA LYS A 149 0.14 21.79 11.19
C LYS A 149 -1.09 21.33 10.39
N ILE A 150 -0.91 20.32 9.56
CA ILE A 150 -1.98 19.71 8.76
C ILE A 150 -2.15 18.26 9.20
N VAL A 151 -3.40 17.85 9.40
CA VAL A 151 -3.81 16.46 9.60
C VAL A 151 -4.83 16.11 8.52
N THR A 152 -4.57 15.02 7.84
CA THR A 152 -5.47 14.44 6.84
C THR A 152 -5.77 12.99 7.21
N SER A 153 -6.77 12.42 6.55
CA SER A 153 -7.13 11.03 6.74
C SER A 153 -7.48 10.40 5.40
N GLN A 154 -7.15 9.13 5.24
CA GLN A 154 -7.32 8.32 4.03
C GLN A 154 -6.52 8.74 2.79
N ASP A 155 -6.14 10.01 2.66
CA ASP A 155 -5.33 10.52 1.56
C ASP A 155 -4.00 11.09 2.08
N LEU A 156 -2.88 10.43 1.74
CA LEU A 156 -1.52 10.94 1.94
C LEU A 156 -1.13 11.76 0.71
N VAL A 157 -0.90 13.06 0.85
CA VAL A 157 -0.45 13.92 -0.26
C VAL A 157 1.07 14.13 -0.19
N ILE A 158 1.76 13.92 -1.30
CA ILE A 158 3.23 14.05 -1.39
C ILE A 158 3.64 14.79 -2.68
N PRO A 159 4.83 15.43 -2.72
CA PRO A 159 5.37 15.92 -3.99
C PRO A 159 6.09 14.81 -4.76
N THR A 160 6.10 14.91 -6.08
CA THR A 160 6.93 14.09 -6.96
C THR A 160 8.41 14.44 -6.85
N GLY A 161 9.27 13.49 -7.19
CA GLY A 161 10.71 13.71 -7.30
C GLY A 161 11.48 13.79 -5.96
N LYS A 162 10.79 13.93 -4.82
CA LYS A 162 11.38 14.06 -3.48
C LYS A 162 11.18 12.83 -2.62
N LYS A 163 12.13 12.58 -1.71
CA LYS A 163 11.97 11.57 -0.66
C LYS A 163 11.01 12.11 0.39
N VAL A 164 9.99 11.32 0.70
CA VAL A 164 9.08 11.55 1.82
C VAL A 164 9.36 10.48 2.85
N TYR A 165 9.73 10.93 4.05
CA TYR A 165 10.02 10.06 5.16
C TYR A 165 8.78 9.90 6.03
N LEU A 166 8.56 8.68 6.53
CA LEU A 166 7.36 8.30 7.26
C LEU A 166 7.75 7.77 8.64
N ASN A 167 7.12 8.33 9.68
CA ASN A 167 7.08 7.71 11.00
C ASN A 167 5.78 6.90 11.09
N LEU A 168 5.89 5.60 11.36
CA LEU A 168 4.78 4.66 11.30
C LEU A 168 4.43 4.15 12.70
N LYS A 169 3.19 4.37 13.13
CA LYS A 169 2.71 4.00 14.46
C LYS A 169 1.31 3.39 14.39
N GLY A 170 1.09 2.28 15.09
CA GLY A 170 -0.25 1.73 15.34
C GLY A 170 -0.88 2.41 16.55
N ALA A 171 -2.14 2.84 16.46
CA ALA A 171 -2.87 3.47 17.56
C ALA A 171 -3.53 2.44 18.51
N ASP A 172 -3.88 1.27 17.99
CA ASP A 172 -4.68 0.27 18.68
C ASP A 172 -4.05 -1.12 18.64
N ILE A 173 -3.80 -1.64 17.43
CA ILE A 173 -3.13 -2.91 17.20
C ILE A 173 -2.09 -2.76 16.08
N LYS A 174 -1.44 -3.88 15.76
CA LYS A 174 -0.48 -3.93 14.66
C LYS A 174 -1.20 -3.82 13.30
N HIS A 175 -0.67 -2.96 12.42
CA HIS A 175 -1.05 -2.89 11.01
C HIS A 175 0.22 -2.92 10.14
N SER A 176 0.10 -2.79 8.81
CA SER A 176 1.27 -2.66 7.93
C SER A 176 0.98 -1.75 6.75
N PHE A 177 1.73 -0.65 6.66
CA PHE A 177 1.59 0.38 5.64
C PHE A 177 2.26 -0.10 4.36
N TRP A 178 1.52 -0.14 3.26
CA TRP A 178 2.07 -0.57 1.97
C TRP A 178 1.51 0.21 0.79
N VAL A 179 2.41 0.66 -0.09
CA VAL A 179 2.07 1.28 -1.38
C VAL A 179 2.84 0.55 -2.48
N PRO A 180 2.28 -0.51 -3.09
CA PRO A 180 3.03 -1.49 -3.89
C PRO A 180 3.90 -0.91 -5.00
N SER A 181 3.43 0.12 -5.70
CA SER A 181 4.17 0.74 -6.80
C SER A 181 5.25 1.72 -6.34
N LEU A 182 5.26 2.15 -5.07
CA LEU A 182 6.23 3.14 -4.57
C LEU A 182 7.29 2.52 -3.66
N ALA A 183 6.91 1.62 -2.75
CA ALA A 183 7.81 1.01 -1.79
C ALA A 183 7.28 -0.32 -1.23
N GLY A 184 8.18 -1.08 -0.58
CA GLY A 184 7.80 -2.26 0.22
C GLY A 184 6.96 -1.88 1.44
N LYS A 185 6.35 -2.89 2.07
CA LYS A 185 5.54 -2.69 3.28
C LYS A 185 6.41 -2.45 4.51
N MET A 186 5.88 -1.71 5.48
CA MET A 186 6.47 -1.58 6.81
C MET A 186 5.37 -1.60 7.87
N ASP A 187 5.59 -2.41 8.90
CA ASP A 187 4.58 -2.61 9.95
C ASP A 187 4.44 -1.35 10.82
N THR A 188 3.24 -1.10 11.32
CA THR A 188 2.95 -0.03 12.27
C THR A 188 2.62 -0.68 13.61
N ASN A 189 3.53 -0.60 14.57
CA ASN A 189 3.40 -1.26 15.88
C ASN A 189 2.84 -0.29 16.93
N THR A 190 2.23 -0.82 18.00
CA THR A 190 1.73 -0.03 19.13
C THR A 190 2.83 0.44 20.08
N ASP A 191 3.97 -0.25 20.10
CA ASP A 191 4.99 -0.05 21.15
C ASP A 191 6.13 0.83 20.65
N ASN A 192 6.58 0.62 19.41
CA ASN A 192 7.64 1.41 18.77
C ASN A 192 7.13 2.18 17.55
N VAL A 193 7.95 3.12 17.06
CA VAL A 193 7.73 3.82 15.79
C VAL A 193 8.68 3.20 14.77
N ASN A 194 8.12 2.63 13.69
CA ASN A 194 8.94 2.22 12.55
C ASN A 194 9.14 3.42 11.63
N LYS A 195 10.24 3.41 10.88
CA LYS A 195 10.60 4.48 9.96
C LYS A 195 10.83 3.90 8.58
N MET A 196 10.38 4.60 7.56
CA MET A 196 10.71 4.28 6.18
C MET A 196 10.71 5.55 5.34
N TRP A 197 11.08 5.44 4.07
CA TRP A 197 10.88 6.50 3.11
C TRP A 197 10.32 5.94 1.81
N LEU A 198 9.63 6.79 1.06
CA LEU A 198 9.17 6.51 -0.28
C LEU A 198 9.38 7.74 -1.17
N LYS A 199 9.30 7.54 -2.48
CA LYS A 199 9.40 8.60 -3.47
C LYS A 199 8.51 8.22 -4.64
N ALA A 200 7.71 9.16 -5.13
CA ALA A 200 6.95 9.00 -6.38
C ALA A 200 7.68 9.71 -7.51
N ASP A 201 7.91 9.01 -8.62
CA ASP A 201 8.59 9.57 -9.78
C ASP A 201 7.65 10.39 -10.68
N LYS A 202 6.35 10.08 -10.66
CA LYS A 202 5.32 10.73 -11.48
C LYS A 202 4.10 11.13 -10.66
N SER A 203 3.43 12.19 -11.11
CA SER A 203 2.19 12.65 -10.50
C SER A 203 1.06 11.67 -10.77
N GLY A 204 0.13 11.56 -9.82
CA GLY A 204 -0.99 10.65 -9.89
C GLY A 204 -1.39 10.07 -8.53
N THR A 205 -2.42 9.24 -8.56
CA THR A 205 -2.97 8.58 -7.37
C THR A 205 -2.45 7.15 -7.26
N TYR A 206 -1.92 6.82 -6.10
CA TYR A 206 -1.40 5.52 -5.74
C TYR A 206 -2.26 4.84 -4.69
N ASN A 207 -2.43 3.52 -4.80
CA ASN A 207 -3.23 2.74 -3.87
C ASN A 207 -2.37 2.27 -2.71
N GLY A 208 -2.84 2.54 -1.51
CA GLY A 208 -2.27 2.07 -0.26
C GLY A 208 -3.15 1.02 0.41
N PHE A 209 -2.52 0.06 1.09
CA PHE A 209 -3.18 -1.06 1.72
C PHE A 209 -2.63 -1.30 3.14
N CYS A 210 -3.50 -1.79 4.02
CA CYS A 210 -3.08 -2.52 5.20
C CYS A 210 -2.70 -3.96 4.80
N THR A 211 -1.54 -4.44 5.23
CA THR A 211 -1.04 -5.80 4.92
C THR A 211 -0.67 -6.63 6.15
N GLU A 212 -1.20 -6.25 7.31
CA GLU A 212 -1.14 -7.05 8.53
C GLU A 212 -2.57 -7.23 9.04
N PHE A 213 -2.95 -8.48 9.34
CA PHE A 213 -4.33 -8.79 9.67
C PHE A 213 -4.75 -8.06 10.95
N CYS A 214 -5.69 -7.11 10.81
CA CYS A 214 -6.11 -6.23 11.88
C CYS A 214 -7.57 -6.42 12.33
N GLY A 215 -8.24 -7.49 11.87
CA GLY A 215 -9.61 -7.84 12.26
C GLY A 215 -10.64 -7.75 11.13
N PRO A 216 -11.96 -7.73 11.45
CA PRO A 216 -13.03 -7.91 10.47
C PRO A 216 -12.99 -7.03 9.22
N SER A 217 -12.52 -5.77 9.34
CA SER A 217 -12.42 -4.84 8.22
C SER A 217 -11.00 -4.68 7.66
N HIS A 218 -10.11 -5.66 7.89
CA HIS A 218 -8.74 -5.63 7.40
C HIS A 218 -8.66 -5.41 5.87
N SER A 219 -9.43 -6.18 5.08
CA SER A 219 -9.47 -6.05 3.61
C SER A 219 -10.03 -4.71 3.11
N LEU A 220 -10.70 -3.99 3.99
CA LEU A 220 -11.35 -2.70 3.76
C LEU A 220 -10.51 -1.51 4.26
N MET A 221 -9.29 -1.77 4.72
CA MET A 221 -8.37 -0.77 5.26
C MET A 221 -7.40 -0.25 4.21
N GLN A 222 -7.95 0.43 3.21
CA GLN A 222 -7.20 1.06 2.11
C GLN A 222 -7.01 2.56 2.35
N PHE A 223 -6.05 3.15 1.66
CA PHE A 223 -5.81 4.59 1.60
C PHE A 223 -5.29 4.97 0.21
N LYS A 224 -5.17 6.26 -0.07
CA LYS A 224 -4.57 6.77 -1.30
C LYS A 224 -3.31 7.55 -0.98
N VAL A 225 -2.34 7.52 -1.90
CA VAL A 225 -1.25 8.49 -1.94
C VAL A 225 -1.43 9.35 -3.18
N LYS A 226 -1.67 10.65 -3.00
CA LYS A 226 -1.80 11.64 -4.07
C LYS A 226 -0.43 12.30 -4.29
N ALA A 227 0.30 11.87 -5.31
CA ALA A 227 1.55 12.50 -5.70
C ALA A 227 1.27 13.68 -6.64
N LEU A 228 1.69 14.86 -6.23
CA LEU A 228 1.48 16.12 -6.96
C LEU A 228 2.82 16.68 -7.44
N ASP A 229 2.80 17.49 -8.49
CA ASP A 229 3.99 18.25 -8.86
C ASP A 229 4.35 19.24 -7.75
N GLU A 230 5.62 19.64 -7.64
CA GLU A 230 6.10 20.43 -6.49
C GLU A 230 5.32 21.74 -6.30
N SER A 231 4.94 22.42 -7.38
CA SER A 231 4.14 23.65 -7.34
C SER A 231 2.74 23.39 -6.81
N GLU A 232 2.08 22.32 -7.28
CA GLU A 232 0.75 21.90 -6.85
C GLU A 232 0.75 21.43 -5.39
N TYR A 233 1.78 20.71 -4.97
CA TYR A 233 1.96 20.32 -3.57
C TYR A 233 2.08 21.54 -2.65
N LYS A 234 2.88 22.54 -3.05
CA LYS A 234 2.99 23.80 -2.30
C LYS A 234 1.67 24.57 -2.25
N LYS A 235 0.93 24.63 -3.36
CA LYS A 235 -0.41 25.21 -3.40
C LYS A 235 -1.34 24.46 -2.44
N TRP A 236 -1.38 23.13 -2.53
CA TRP A 236 -2.18 22.28 -1.66
C TRP A 236 -1.88 22.51 -0.17
N LEU A 237 -0.60 22.60 0.21
CA LEU A 237 -0.21 22.94 1.58
C LEU A 237 -0.72 24.32 2.02
N ALA A 238 -0.61 25.32 1.15
CA ALA A 238 -1.06 26.68 1.44
C ALA A 238 -2.58 26.74 1.61
N ASP A 239 -3.33 26.02 0.78
CA ASP A 239 -4.79 26.03 0.82
C ASP A 239 -5.34 25.18 1.97
N MET A 240 -4.73 24.02 2.27
CA MET A 240 -5.08 23.22 3.45
C MET A 240 -4.91 24.00 4.75
N LYS A 241 -3.87 24.84 4.88
CA LYS A 241 -3.65 25.68 6.07
C LYS A 241 -4.75 26.71 6.31
N LYS A 242 -5.53 27.06 5.29
CA LYS A 242 -6.65 28.01 5.41
C LYS A 242 -7.91 27.38 6.01
N ILE A 243 -8.00 26.04 6.04
CA ILE A 243 -9.16 25.33 6.58
C ILE A 243 -9.09 25.30 8.11
N ASP A 244 -9.69 26.28 8.77
CA ASP A 244 -9.71 26.42 10.23
C ASP A 244 -10.92 25.76 10.91
N GLY A 245 -11.83 25.18 10.12
CA GLY A 245 -13.05 24.54 10.59
C GLY A 245 -14.21 25.50 10.90
N LYS A 246 -14.07 26.80 10.63
CA LYS A 246 -15.07 27.84 10.90
C LYS A 246 -15.78 28.35 9.65
N LYS A 247 -15.75 27.56 8.57
CA LYS A 247 -16.33 27.94 7.29
C LYS A 247 -17.81 28.30 7.43
N GLU A 248 -18.18 29.47 6.92
CA GLU A 248 -19.58 29.88 6.82
C GLU A 248 -20.30 29.02 5.78
N VAL A 249 -21.43 28.45 6.20
CA VAL A 249 -22.22 27.54 5.38
C VAL A 249 -23.39 28.32 4.77
N ALA A 250 -23.39 28.48 3.45
CA ALA A 250 -24.32 29.39 2.77
C ALA A 250 -25.77 28.88 2.68
N SER A 251 -25.98 27.58 2.43
CA SER A 251 -27.34 27.04 2.25
C SER A 251 -27.99 26.64 3.57
N THR A 252 -29.28 26.93 3.75
CA THR A 252 -30.07 26.53 4.93
C THR A 252 -29.95 25.04 5.24
N LYS A 253 -30.01 24.18 4.22
CA LYS A 253 -29.91 22.72 4.42
C LYS A 253 -28.55 22.28 4.96
N ALA A 254 -27.48 22.92 4.53
CA ALA A 254 -26.14 22.64 5.04
C ALA A 254 -25.91 23.26 6.43
N GLN A 255 -26.59 24.36 6.78
CA GLN A 255 -26.60 24.90 8.15
C GLN A 255 -27.29 23.92 9.12
N GLU A 256 -28.46 23.38 8.75
CA GLU A 256 -29.09 22.27 9.49
C GLU A 256 -28.12 21.10 9.67
N GLY A 257 -27.39 20.73 8.61
CA GLY A 257 -26.39 19.68 8.63
C GLY A 257 -25.23 19.96 9.60
N GLN A 258 -24.76 21.21 9.63
CA GLN A 258 -23.71 21.65 10.54
C GLN A 258 -24.16 21.57 12.00
N GLU A 259 -25.41 21.93 12.31
CA GLU A 259 -25.96 21.77 13.66
C GLU A 259 -26.03 20.31 14.10
N ILE A 260 -26.47 19.41 13.21
CA ILE A 260 -26.49 17.97 13.49
C ILE A 260 -25.06 17.46 13.69
N PHE A 261 -24.12 17.88 12.84
CA PHE A 261 -22.71 17.52 12.95
C PHE A 261 -22.12 17.97 14.30
N ASN A 262 -22.43 19.18 14.74
CA ASN A 262 -21.98 19.71 16.02
C ASN A 262 -22.57 18.96 17.23
N LYS A 263 -23.76 18.38 17.09
CA LYS A 263 -24.41 17.58 18.15
C LYS A 263 -23.90 16.15 18.21
N SER A 264 -23.60 15.53 17.06
CA SER A 264 -23.39 14.08 16.98
C SER A 264 -22.02 13.64 16.47
N CYS A 265 -21.28 14.50 15.77
CA CYS A 265 -20.09 14.09 15.02
C CYS A 265 -18.81 14.79 15.50
N ILE A 266 -18.89 16.06 15.91
CA ILE A 266 -17.72 16.91 16.20
C ILE A 266 -16.89 16.43 17.39
N GLY A 267 -17.48 15.66 18.31
CA GLY A 267 -16.73 15.04 19.42
C GLY A 267 -15.68 14.04 18.96
N CYS A 268 -15.87 13.44 17.78
CA CYS A 268 -14.93 12.49 17.18
C CYS A 268 -14.15 13.13 16.01
N HIS A 269 -14.85 13.82 15.12
CA HIS A 269 -14.32 14.32 13.85
C HIS A 269 -13.92 15.81 13.93
N ALA A 270 -12.66 16.11 13.65
CA ALA A 270 -12.22 17.48 13.40
C ALA A 270 -12.58 17.91 11.97
N VAL A 271 -12.90 19.20 11.79
CA VAL A 271 -13.20 19.82 10.47
C VAL A 271 -12.22 20.93 10.09
N GLY A 272 -11.27 21.26 10.98
CA GLY A 272 -10.10 22.07 10.65
C GLY A 272 -8.92 21.18 10.28
N SER A 273 -8.05 21.66 9.38
CA SER A 273 -6.85 20.91 8.98
C SER A 273 -5.82 20.83 10.12
N ASN A 274 -5.76 21.86 10.97
CA ASN A 274 -4.93 21.86 12.17
C ASN A 274 -5.67 21.21 13.34
N ASP A 275 -5.62 19.89 13.40
CA ASP A 275 -6.12 19.12 14.56
C ASP A 275 -5.05 19.06 15.65
N SER A 276 -5.17 19.95 16.64
CA SER A 276 -4.22 20.09 17.75
C SER A 276 -4.38 19.01 18.83
N ARG A 277 -5.37 18.11 18.71
CA ARG A 277 -5.56 17.02 19.66
C ARG A 277 -4.34 16.10 19.62
N PRO A 278 -3.90 15.57 20.78
CA PRO A 278 -2.83 14.57 20.78
C PRO A 278 -3.24 13.36 19.93
N PRO A 279 -2.30 12.65 19.27
CA PRO A 279 -2.62 11.51 18.41
C PRO A 279 -3.56 10.49 19.06
N SER A 280 -3.39 10.20 20.36
CA SER A 280 -4.24 9.28 21.13
C SER A 280 -5.69 9.75 21.31
N ALA A 281 -5.98 11.04 21.14
CA ALA A 281 -7.34 11.60 21.21
C ALA A 281 -7.99 11.78 19.84
N ARG A 282 -7.24 11.53 18.74
CA ARG A 282 -7.76 11.59 17.36
C ARG A 282 -8.40 10.25 16.98
N ILE A 283 -9.57 9.99 17.57
CA ILE A 283 -10.26 8.70 17.50
C ILE A 283 -11.06 8.46 16.21
N ALA A 284 -11.15 9.45 15.34
CA ALA A 284 -11.85 9.36 14.07
C ALA A 284 -11.18 10.21 12.98
N PRO A 285 -11.40 9.89 11.69
CA PRO A 285 -10.82 10.64 10.57
C PRO A 285 -11.08 12.14 10.69
N ASN A 286 -10.06 12.96 10.45
CA ASN A 286 -10.23 14.38 10.18
C ASN A 286 -11.08 14.52 8.91
N LEU A 287 -11.99 15.49 8.84
CA LEU A 287 -12.92 15.72 7.72
C LEU A 287 -12.72 17.07 7.02
N ALA A 288 -11.66 17.81 7.32
CA ALA A 288 -11.41 19.18 6.83
C ALA A 288 -11.57 19.34 5.31
N ASN A 289 -11.12 18.35 4.54
CA ASN A 289 -11.21 18.30 3.09
C ASN A 289 -12.04 17.09 2.61
N PHE A 290 -13.05 16.69 3.36
CA PHE A 290 -13.83 15.48 3.08
C PHE A 290 -14.38 15.44 1.64
N ALA A 291 -14.88 16.55 1.11
CA ALA A 291 -15.48 16.58 -0.23
C ALA A 291 -14.43 16.48 -1.36
N ASP A 292 -13.14 16.70 -1.07
CA ASP A 292 -12.05 16.52 -2.03
C ASP A 292 -11.55 15.06 -2.11
N ARG A 293 -12.11 14.17 -1.28
CA ARG A 293 -11.72 12.75 -1.25
C ARG A 293 -12.39 11.99 -2.37
N ASP A 294 -11.69 10.97 -2.84
CA ASP A 294 -12.22 10.08 -3.88
C ASP A 294 -13.15 9.02 -3.27
N MET A 295 -13.03 8.77 -1.96
CA MET A 295 -13.68 7.65 -1.27
C MET A 295 -14.34 8.03 0.05
N VAL A 296 -15.52 7.48 0.32
CA VAL A 296 -16.17 7.41 1.64
C VAL A 296 -15.62 6.19 2.40
N ALA A 297 -15.20 6.42 3.65
CA ALA A 297 -14.65 5.41 4.56
C ALA A 297 -13.48 4.55 3.97
N GLY A 298 -12.87 5.01 2.88
CA GLY A 298 -11.82 4.31 2.14
C GLY A 298 -12.28 3.15 1.26
N ILE A 299 -13.58 2.91 1.12
CA ILE A 299 -14.13 1.67 0.52
C ILE A 299 -15.13 1.88 -0.61
N ALA A 300 -15.83 3.01 -0.62
CA ALA A 300 -16.83 3.33 -1.63
C ALA A 300 -16.52 4.69 -2.27
N GLU A 301 -16.89 4.90 -3.52
CA GLU A 301 -16.73 6.19 -4.19
C GLU A 301 -17.43 7.31 -3.39
N ASN A 302 -16.79 8.48 -3.32
CA ASN A 302 -17.35 9.63 -2.63
C ASN A 302 -18.48 10.28 -3.43
N ASN A 303 -19.68 9.74 -3.26
CA ASN A 303 -20.92 10.28 -3.80
C ASN A 303 -22.01 10.27 -2.73
N GLU A 304 -23.10 10.97 -3.01
CA GLU A 304 -24.21 11.13 -2.08
C GLU A 304 -24.79 9.76 -1.64
N GLU A 305 -25.04 8.85 -2.57
CA GLU A 305 -25.61 7.53 -2.27
C GLU A 305 -24.76 6.75 -1.26
N ASN A 306 -23.46 6.65 -1.51
CA ASN A 306 -22.54 5.91 -0.65
C ASN A 306 -22.33 6.58 0.70
N LEU A 307 -22.31 7.92 0.76
CA LEU A 307 -22.26 8.62 2.03
C LEU A 307 -23.51 8.39 2.87
N LYS A 308 -24.71 8.41 2.25
CA LYS A 308 -25.95 8.11 2.97
C LYS A 308 -25.95 6.68 3.51
N LYS A 309 -25.50 5.70 2.71
CA LYS A 309 -25.36 4.31 3.18
C LYS A 309 -24.41 4.22 4.38
N TRP A 310 -23.27 4.91 4.32
CA TRP A 310 -22.29 4.94 5.40
C TRP A 310 -22.83 5.55 6.69
N LEU A 311 -23.59 6.66 6.59
CA LEU A 311 -24.21 7.32 7.74
C LEU A 311 -25.42 6.57 8.30
N LYS A 312 -26.01 5.64 7.55
CA LYS A 312 -27.18 4.87 7.98
C LYS A 312 -26.76 3.55 8.63
N ASP A 313 -25.76 2.87 8.06
CA ASP A 313 -25.30 1.57 8.52
C ASP A 313 -23.80 1.37 8.24
N PRO A 314 -22.92 2.00 9.06
CA PRO A 314 -21.48 1.86 8.89
C PRO A 314 -21.01 0.42 9.16
N GLU A 315 -21.72 -0.35 10.00
CA GLU A 315 -21.36 -1.71 10.37
C GLU A 315 -21.41 -2.66 9.18
N ASN A 316 -22.49 -2.61 8.40
CA ASN A 316 -22.62 -3.45 7.21
C ASN A 316 -21.63 -3.06 6.11
N MET A 317 -21.27 -1.78 5.99
CA MET A 317 -20.26 -1.34 5.02
C MET A 317 -18.84 -1.68 5.47
N LYS A 318 -18.54 -1.58 6.77
CA LYS A 318 -17.21 -1.80 7.34
C LYS A 318 -17.33 -2.48 8.71
N PRO A 319 -17.43 -3.82 8.77
CA PRO A 319 -17.65 -4.55 10.01
C PRO A 319 -16.58 -4.29 11.08
N GLY A 320 -17.02 -4.08 12.33
CA GLY A 320 -16.15 -3.80 13.47
C GLY A 320 -15.55 -2.39 13.49
N ASN A 321 -16.01 -1.47 12.63
CA ASN A 321 -15.61 -0.07 12.69
C ASN A 321 -16.00 0.57 14.04
N LYS A 322 -15.28 1.60 14.45
CA LYS A 322 -15.50 2.27 15.74
C LYS A 322 -16.53 3.41 15.71
N MET A 323 -17.18 3.64 14.57
CA MET A 323 -18.21 4.66 14.37
C MET A 323 -19.63 4.12 14.66
N THR A 324 -19.88 2.82 14.46
CA THR A 324 -21.14 2.14 14.79
C THR A 324 -21.56 2.43 16.23
N GLY A 325 -22.80 2.88 16.42
CA GLY A 325 -23.39 3.16 17.74
C GLY A 325 -22.85 4.42 18.45
N LYS A 326 -22.04 5.26 17.80
CA LYS A 326 -21.52 6.52 18.38
C LYS A 326 -22.45 7.72 18.22
N TYR A 327 -23.47 7.59 17.39
CA TYR A 327 -24.52 8.59 17.18
C TYR A 327 -25.88 7.90 17.16
N GLY A 328 -26.95 8.65 17.44
CA GLY A 328 -28.31 8.13 17.42
C GLY A 328 -28.80 7.83 16.00
N ASN A 329 -29.97 7.20 15.88
CA ASN A 329 -30.59 6.95 14.57
C ASN A 329 -30.92 8.27 13.88
N LEU A 330 -30.31 8.51 12.72
CA LEU A 330 -30.55 9.69 11.91
C LEU A 330 -31.75 9.44 10.98
N THR A 331 -32.64 10.43 10.86
CA THR A 331 -33.68 10.41 9.83
C THR A 331 -33.08 10.65 8.45
N ASP A 332 -33.78 10.26 7.38
CA ASP A 332 -33.29 10.50 6.02
C ASP A 332 -33.08 12.01 5.74
N ASP A 333 -33.91 12.88 6.33
CA ASP A 333 -33.75 14.35 6.24
C ASP A 333 -32.51 14.88 6.96
N GLN A 334 -32.16 14.29 8.11
CA GLN A 334 -30.94 14.61 8.84
C GLN A 334 -29.70 14.13 8.07
N ILE A 335 -29.77 12.94 7.47
CA ILE A 335 -28.72 12.42 6.60
C ILE A 335 -28.52 13.32 5.37
N ASN A 336 -29.61 13.78 4.74
CA ASN A 336 -29.55 14.72 3.62
C ASN A 336 -28.89 16.05 4.02
N ALA A 337 -29.24 16.57 5.21
CA ALA A 337 -28.63 17.78 5.76
C ALA A 337 -27.12 17.59 6.03
N LEU A 338 -26.73 16.48 6.66
CA LEU A 338 -25.33 16.12 6.90
C LEU A 338 -24.54 15.97 5.60
N ASN A 339 -25.10 15.32 4.57
CA ASN A 339 -24.48 15.27 3.25
C ASN A 339 -24.24 16.69 2.71
N ALA A 340 -25.25 17.55 2.73
CA ALA A 340 -25.10 18.93 2.27
C ALA A 340 -23.99 19.69 3.01
N TYR A 341 -23.86 19.51 4.33
CA TYR A 341 -22.77 20.08 5.13
C TYR A 341 -21.40 19.49 4.78
N LEU A 342 -21.27 18.16 4.74
CA LEU A 342 -19.99 17.49 4.48
C LEU A 342 -19.44 17.84 3.09
N GLN A 343 -20.29 18.07 2.10
CA GLN A 343 -19.87 18.53 0.77
C GLN A 343 -19.33 19.97 0.74
N THR A 344 -19.52 20.75 1.82
CA THR A 344 -18.90 22.09 1.96
C THR A 344 -17.44 22.04 2.43
N LEU A 345 -17.04 20.90 3.02
CA LEU A 345 -15.70 20.66 3.58
C LEU A 345 -14.70 20.31 2.48
N LYS A 346 -14.21 21.34 1.81
CA LYS A 346 -13.26 21.26 0.70
C LYS A 346 -12.28 22.42 0.72
N ILE A 347 -11.14 22.20 0.08
CA ILE A 347 -10.18 23.22 -0.26
C ILE A 347 -10.85 24.22 -1.21
N GLU A 348 -10.72 25.51 -0.91
CA GLU A 348 -11.18 26.58 -1.79
C GLU A 348 -10.16 26.78 -2.92
N LYS A 349 -10.62 26.67 -4.17
CA LYS A 349 -9.74 26.60 -5.35
C LYS A 349 -9.32 27.96 -5.90
#